data_AF-A0A010SL35-F1
#
_entry.id   AF-A0A010SL35-F1
#
_cell.length_a   1.000
_cell.length_b   1.000
_cell.length_c   1.000
_cell.angle_alpha   90.00
_cell.angle_beta   90.00
_cell.angle_gamma   90.00
#
_symmetry.space_group_name_H-M   'P 1'
#
loop_
_entity.id
_entity.type
_entity.pdbx_description
1 polymer ?
#
loop_
_entity_poly.entity_id
_entity_poly.type
_entity_poly.pdbx_seq_one_letter_code
_entity_poly.pdbx_strand_id
1 'polypeptide(L)'
;MTRSYGTLLGVLLLLSSPVSCLTAWWTEVSPHLAFQDPTTGDIQYTACNSNSTPILPTDGLNIFLLQRKPRLGTSIAAAGWYDVSKKTTIASIFYQTADNSIVNGYFTCNFDTGHYAIKGEYVISATAGLESIHNQTGLAVELLGADDGYRVFFHDEAKTVNVLSYTTKTDWQLQGPISQDPVGGMALTSVHSGQLNMSVVFPKDSENVEISRFFKDETWRLATLPRPLLGNANESTVAVDIHLDSTLTPNFTMPAFASNLTSLGATVDKAYVRSIFYLGTDAKLHQMSNIDWQWKLMPDQDARLWPAADVASGSFATTSNFDTSEAWIWYQSNGSLVQLYHAEDGLWKQAVVVPSFNATKAVEEEPQGTATPSASSTATAKPVVLSTGAKAGIGIGVSCGVVALAGGILLLLLVRRRRQRAAETAEAARLKEAEAVAQMGPYGEGGVGPYTEFGNLPWGPETPNEKHGTEILEADAVDTTAPQELANRGERYELVGEGHWREMDATGQNKARRSIGGWREAQEAAAKK
;
A
#
# COMPACT_ATOMS: atom_id res chain seq x y z
N MET A 1 0.41 -67.83 -28.68
CA MET A 1 -0.63 -66.96 -28.08
C MET A 1 -0.16 -66.56 -26.70
N THR A 2 0.49 -65.40 -26.59
CA THR A 2 0.93 -64.82 -25.32
C THR A 2 0.55 -63.34 -25.40
N ARG A 3 -0.50 -62.95 -24.68
CA ARG A 3 -0.96 -61.57 -24.57
C ARG A 3 -0.12 -60.87 -23.51
N SER A 4 0.70 -59.92 -23.95
CA SER A 4 1.39 -58.97 -23.08
C SER A 4 0.40 -57.92 -22.58
N TYR A 5 0.23 -57.82 -21.26
CA TYR A 5 -0.42 -56.67 -20.62
C TYR A 5 0.64 -55.57 -20.46
N GLY A 6 0.59 -54.57 -21.33
CA GLY A 6 1.27 -53.29 -21.12
C GLY A 6 0.35 -52.37 -20.32
N THR A 7 0.56 -52.30 -19.01
CA THR A 7 -0.18 -51.42 -18.11
C THR A 7 0.25 -49.97 -18.35
N LEU A 8 -0.74 -49.08 -18.51
CA LEU A 8 -0.60 -47.63 -18.63
C LEU A 8 0.25 -47.06 -17.48
N LEU A 9 1.47 -46.62 -17.80
CA LEU A 9 2.18 -45.58 -17.05
C LEU A 9 1.94 -44.28 -17.81
N GLY A 10 0.85 -43.58 -17.51
CA GLY A 10 0.40 -42.48 -18.35
C GLY A 10 -0.48 -41.46 -17.66
N VAL A 11 -0.28 -41.19 -16.36
CA VAL A 11 -0.83 -39.99 -15.68
C VAL A 11 0.05 -39.68 -14.47
N LEU A 12 1.17 -38.96 -14.64
CA LEU A 12 1.82 -38.21 -13.55
C LEU A 12 2.86 -37.20 -14.08
N LEU A 13 2.53 -36.51 -15.18
CA LEU A 13 3.29 -35.38 -15.73
C LEU A 13 2.30 -34.25 -16.06
N LEU A 14 1.47 -33.87 -15.07
CA LEU A 14 0.92 -32.52 -15.08
C LEU A 14 2.08 -31.61 -14.71
N LEU A 15 2.63 -31.04 -15.77
CA LEU A 15 3.82 -30.22 -15.82
C LEU A 15 3.82 -29.18 -14.69
N SER A 16 4.94 -29.16 -13.96
CA SER A 16 5.41 -28.10 -13.09
C SER A 16 5.68 -26.83 -13.91
N SER A 17 4.66 -26.30 -14.56
CA SER A 17 4.79 -25.06 -15.31
C SER A 17 5.10 -23.93 -14.33
N PRO A 18 6.05 -23.05 -14.66
CA PRO A 18 6.35 -21.91 -13.81
C PRO A 18 5.11 -21.04 -13.68
N VAL A 19 4.67 -20.83 -12.44
CA VAL A 19 3.60 -19.90 -12.10
C VAL A 19 4.02 -18.54 -12.62
N SER A 20 3.14 -17.94 -13.43
CA SER A 20 3.37 -16.65 -14.05
C SER A 20 2.41 -15.63 -13.44
N CYS A 21 2.91 -14.41 -13.23
CA CYS A 21 2.10 -13.27 -12.80
C CYS A 21 1.36 -13.50 -11.48
N LEU A 22 2.09 -13.89 -10.43
CA LEU A 22 1.54 -14.12 -9.11
C LEU A 22 1.19 -12.79 -8.42
N THR A 23 0.06 -12.76 -7.72
CA THR A 23 -0.38 -11.63 -6.89
C THR A 23 -0.97 -12.12 -5.57
N ALA A 24 -0.90 -11.28 -4.53
CA ALA A 24 -1.41 -11.59 -3.21
C ALA A 24 -2.08 -10.37 -2.59
N TRP A 25 -3.08 -10.60 -1.74
CA TRP A 25 -3.73 -9.53 -0.98
C TRP A 25 -4.24 -10.04 0.37
N TRP A 26 -4.31 -9.13 1.33
CA TRP A 26 -4.88 -9.39 2.65
C TRP A 26 -6.38 -9.07 2.65
N THR A 27 -7.19 -9.93 3.28
CA THR A 27 -8.65 -9.75 3.36
C THR A 27 -9.17 -9.41 4.76
N GLU A 28 -8.31 -9.09 5.73
CA GLU A 28 -8.65 -8.97 7.17
C GLU A 28 -8.92 -10.31 7.88
N VAL A 29 -9.06 -11.42 7.14
CA VAL A 29 -9.24 -12.78 7.69
C VAL A 29 -8.09 -13.70 7.30
N SER A 30 -7.67 -13.64 6.03
CA SER A 30 -6.60 -14.47 5.50
C SER A 30 -5.94 -13.80 4.28
N PRO A 31 -4.68 -14.15 3.97
CA PRO A 31 -4.11 -13.79 2.69
C PRO A 31 -4.70 -14.67 1.59
N HIS A 32 -4.91 -14.07 0.43
CA HIS A 32 -5.37 -14.75 -0.78
C HIS A 32 -4.33 -14.58 -1.88
N LEU A 33 -4.31 -15.53 -2.81
CA LEU A 33 -3.39 -15.55 -3.96
C LEU A 33 -4.16 -15.72 -5.25
N ALA A 34 -3.60 -15.16 -6.32
CA ALA A 34 -4.01 -15.45 -7.68
C ALA A 34 -2.79 -15.47 -8.61
N PHE A 35 -2.87 -16.25 -9.67
CA PHE A 35 -1.83 -16.31 -10.71
C PHE A 35 -2.45 -16.63 -12.06
N GLN A 36 -1.70 -16.36 -13.12
CA GLN A 36 -2.11 -16.73 -14.47
C GLN A 36 -1.63 -18.14 -14.81
N ASP A 37 -2.55 -18.95 -15.33
CA ASP A 37 -2.16 -20.18 -16.03
C ASP A 37 -1.37 -19.80 -17.30
N PRO A 38 -0.12 -20.28 -17.47
CA PRO A 38 0.70 -19.88 -18.61
C PRO A 38 0.22 -20.46 -19.95
N THR A 39 -0.68 -21.45 -19.93
CA THR A 39 -1.20 -22.12 -21.13
C THR A 39 -2.54 -21.52 -21.56
N THR A 40 -3.48 -21.36 -20.62
CA THR A 40 -4.84 -20.90 -20.94
C THR A 40 -4.97 -19.38 -20.83
N GLY A 41 -4.13 -18.74 -20.01
CA GLY A 41 -4.24 -17.32 -19.66
C GLY A 41 -5.30 -17.02 -18.61
N ASP A 42 -6.00 -18.05 -18.11
CA ASP A 42 -6.98 -17.91 -17.06
C ASP A 42 -6.32 -17.53 -15.74
N ILE A 43 -6.99 -16.71 -14.93
CA ILE A 43 -6.48 -16.33 -13.62
C ILE A 43 -7.06 -17.29 -12.58
N GLN A 44 -6.20 -18.12 -12.02
CA GLN A 44 -6.52 -19.06 -10.94
C GLN A 44 -6.35 -18.40 -9.58
N TYR A 45 -7.07 -18.87 -8.56
CA TYR A 45 -7.01 -18.30 -7.22
C TYR A 45 -7.07 -19.34 -6.09
N THR A 46 -6.63 -18.94 -4.89
CA THR A 46 -6.82 -19.74 -3.67
C THR A 46 -8.24 -19.65 -3.14
N ALA A 47 -8.77 -20.75 -2.58
CA ALA A 47 -10.16 -20.83 -2.10
C ALA A 47 -10.52 -19.62 -1.23
N CYS A 48 -11.58 -18.89 -1.62
CA CYS A 48 -11.87 -17.57 -1.07
C CYS A 48 -12.49 -17.59 0.34
N ASN A 49 -12.81 -18.78 0.84
CA ASN A 49 -13.27 -19.06 2.19
C ASN A 49 -12.15 -19.65 3.09
N SER A 50 -10.90 -19.62 2.62
CA SER A 50 -9.75 -20.03 3.42
C SER A 50 -9.60 -19.14 4.65
N ASN A 51 -9.28 -19.75 5.80
CA ASN A 51 -8.99 -19.05 7.03
C ASN A 51 -7.52 -19.24 7.40
N SER A 52 -6.79 -18.14 7.57
CA SER A 52 -5.34 -18.07 7.78
C SER A 52 -4.47 -18.61 6.63
N THR A 53 -4.54 -19.90 6.30
CA THR A 53 -3.68 -20.50 5.26
C THR A 53 -4.40 -20.53 3.92
N PRO A 54 -3.85 -19.93 2.85
CA PRO A 54 -4.40 -20.07 1.50
C PRO A 54 -4.38 -21.54 1.06
N ILE A 55 -5.47 -21.99 0.46
CA ILE A 55 -5.58 -23.33 -0.14
C ILE A 55 -5.67 -23.15 -1.64
N LEU A 56 -4.89 -23.92 -2.40
CA LEU A 56 -4.89 -23.89 -3.87
C LEU A 56 -5.51 -25.17 -4.45
N PRO A 57 -6.84 -25.24 -4.64
CA PRO A 57 -7.50 -26.41 -5.19
C PRO A 57 -6.94 -26.80 -6.55
N THR A 58 -6.70 -28.09 -6.76
CA THR A 58 -6.21 -28.65 -8.04
C THR A 58 -7.35 -29.20 -8.91
N ASP A 59 -8.60 -28.93 -8.55
CA ASP A 59 -9.79 -29.36 -9.32
C ASP A 59 -10.03 -28.49 -10.56
N GLY A 60 -9.29 -27.38 -10.70
CA GLY A 60 -9.41 -26.44 -11.80
C GLY A 60 -10.68 -25.57 -11.74
N LEU A 61 -11.40 -25.55 -10.61
CA LEU A 61 -12.63 -24.78 -10.47
C LEU A 61 -12.39 -23.35 -9.97
N ASN A 62 -11.25 -23.12 -9.33
CA ASN A 62 -10.88 -21.82 -8.80
C ASN A 62 -10.31 -20.88 -9.87
N ILE A 63 -11.17 -20.49 -10.81
CA ILE A 63 -10.84 -19.60 -11.93
C ILE A 63 -11.75 -18.38 -11.90
N PHE A 64 -11.19 -17.18 -12.04
CA PHE A 64 -11.99 -15.99 -12.25
C PHE A 64 -12.66 -16.03 -13.63
N LEU A 65 -14.00 -16.17 -13.65
CA LEU A 65 -14.78 -16.17 -14.87
C LEU A 65 -14.90 -14.75 -15.44
N LEU A 66 -13.98 -14.40 -16.33
CA LEU A 66 -13.86 -13.07 -16.94
C LEU A 66 -14.49 -13.01 -18.33
N GLN A 67 -15.16 -11.92 -18.66
CA GLN A 67 -15.74 -11.71 -19.99
C GLN A 67 -14.65 -11.28 -20.98
N ARG A 68 -13.74 -10.41 -20.52
CA ARG A 68 -12.56 -10.00 -21.26
C ARG A 68 -11.38 -10.85 -20.86
N LYS A 69 -10.77 -11.52 -21.83
CA LYS A 69 -9.62 -12.39 -21.57
C LYS A 69 -8.39 -11.55 -21.19
N PRO A 70 -7.73 -11.86 -20.06
CA PRO A 70 -6.40 -11.34 -19.75
C PRO A 70 -5.41 -11.70 -20.87
N ARG A 71 -4.49 -10.79 -21.19
CA ARG A 71 -3.39 -11.12 -22.09
C ARG A 71 -2.48 -12.16 -21.42
N LEU A 72 -1.97 -13.12 -22.19
CA LEU A 72 -0.96 -14.06 -21.69
C LEU A 72 0.28 -13.32 -21.19
N GLY A 73 0.72 -13.64 -19.98
CA GLY A 73 1.84 -12.99 -19.30
C GLY A 73 1.53 -11.57 -18.82
N THR A 74 0.26 -11.15 -18.72
CA THR A 74 -0.07 -9.84 -18.13
C THR A 74 0.26 -9.83 -16.66
N SER A 75 0.80 -8.71 -16.16
CA SER A 75 0.81 -8.44 -14.73
C SER A 75 -0.61 -8.50 -14.17
N ILE A 76 -0.74 -8.96 -12.94
CA ILE A 76 -2.00 -9.06 -12.19
C ILE A 76 -1.79 -8.33 -10.88
N ALA A 77 -2.70 -7.41 -10.56
CA ALA A 77 -2.77 -6.78 -9.26
C ALA A 77 -4.14 -7.08 -8.63
N ALA A 78 -4.18 -7.26 -7.32
CA ALA A 78 -5.42 -7.56 -6.63
C ALA A 78 -5.48 -6.89 -5.26
N ALA A 79 -6.70 -6.53 -4.86
CA ALA A 79 -7.01 -6.06 -3.53
C ALA A 79 -8.35 -6.61 -3.07
N GLY A 80 -8.55 -6.78 -1.77
CA GLY A 80 -9.76 -7.35 -1.22
C GLY A 80 -9.98 -6.98 0.23
N TRP A 81 -11.13 -7.37 0.76
CA TRP A 81 -11.50 -7.15 2.17
C TRP A 81 -12.56 -8.16 2.60
N TYR A 82 -12.79 -8.25 3.91
CA TYR A 82 -13.90 -8.99 4.48
C TYR A 82 -15.12 -8.08 4.67
N ASP A 83 -16.21 -8.35 3.96
CA ASP A 83 -17.49 -7.69 4.15
C ASP A 83 -18.18 -8.29 5.38
N VAL A 84 -18.05 -7.61 6.52
CA VAL A 84 -18.63 -8.03 7.81
C VAL A 84 -20.15 -8.19 7.75
N SER A 85 -20.85 -7.33 6.99
CA SER A 85 -22.31 -7.40 6.85
C SER A 85 -22.74 -8.66 6.10
N LYS A 86 -22.05 -8.97 5.01
CA LYS A 86 -22.35 -10.15 4.19
C LYS A 86 -21.63 -11.41 4.65
N LYS A 87 -20.74 -11.29 5.64
CA LYS A 87 -19.87 -12.36 6.15
C LYS A 87 -19.11 -13.08 5.05
N THR A 88 -18.56 -12.32 4.10
CA THR A 88 -17.87 -12.86 2.93
C THR A 88 -16.68 -12.01 2.53
N THR A 89 -15.73 -12.58 1.80
CA THR A 89 -14.60 -11.84 1.21
C THR A 89 -14.98 -11.27 -0.14
N ILE A 90 -14.47 -10.08 -0.42
CA ILE A 90 -14.58 -9.40 -1.71
C ILE A 90 -13.18 -9.32 -2.32
N ALA A 91 -13.10 -9.46 -3.64
CA ALA A 91 -11.86 -9.28 -4.38
C ALA A 91 -12.09 -8.41 -5.61
N SER A 92 -11.13 -7.54 -5.87
CA SER A 92 -10.99 -6.77 -7.09
C SER A 92 -9.66 -7.14 -7.73
N ILE A 93 -9.70 -7.63 -8.96
CA ILE A 93 -8.51 -7.98 -9.72
C ILE A 93 -8.36 -7.02 -10.89
N PHE A 94 -7.11 -6.72 -11.23
CA PHE A 94 -6.72 -5.78 -12.27
C PHE A 94 -5.74 -6.46 -13.21
N TYR A 95 -6.02 -6.36 -14.50
CA TYR A 95 -5.22 -7.03 -15.54
C TYR A 95 -5.28 -6.24 -16.85
N GLN A 96 -4.31 -6.50 -17.73
CA GLN A 96 -4.29 -5.95 -19.07
C GLN A 96 -4.86 -6.95 -20.09
N THR A 97 -5.71 -6.48 -20.98
CA THR A 97 -6.25 -7.26 -22.11
C THR A 97 -5.34 -7.18 -23.33
N ALA A 98 -5.61 -8.01 -24.35
CA ALA A 98 -4.81 -8.04 -25.58
C ALA A 98 -4.82 -6.74 -26.39
N ASP A 99 -5.85 -5.90 -26.21
CA ASP A 99 -5.96 -4.55 -26.80
C ASP A 99 -5.33 -3.46 -25.90
N ASN A 100 -4.51 -3.86 -24.92
CA ASN A 100 -3.83 -3.03 -23.93
C ASN A 100 -4.72 -2.30 -22.93
N SER A 101 -6.05 -2.50 -22.95
CA SER A 101 -6.94 -1.94 -21.93
C SER A 101 -6.64 -2.51 -20.54
N ILE A 102 -6.68 -1.66 -19.52
CA ILE A 102 -6.70 -2.11 -18.11
C ILE A 102 -8.16 -2.34 -17.71
N VAL A 103 -8.43 -3.52 -17.16
CA VAL A 103 -9.77 -3.98 -16.73
C VAL A 103 -9.76 -4.30 -15.25
N ASN A 104 -10.85 -3.97 -14.56
CA ASN A 104 -11.14 -4.39 -13.18
C ASN A 104 -12.26 -5.43 -13.18
N GLY A 105 -11.99 -6.62 -12.64
CA GLY A 105 -13.00 -7.60 -12.30
C GLY A 105 -13.33 -7.55 -10.81
N TYR A 106 -14.61 -7.44 -10.46
CA TYR A 106 -15.10 -7.35 -9.08
C TYR A 106 -15.88 -8.60 -8.69
N PHE A 107 -15.50 -9.22 -7.58
CA PHE A 107 -15.96 -10.56 -7.18
C PHE A 107 -16.41 -10.61 -5.73
N THR A 108 -17.42 -11.43 -5.47
CA THR A 108 -17.86 -11.79 -4.11
C THR A 108 -17.67 -13.27 -3.89
N CYS A 109 -17.05 -13.64 -2.78
CA CYS A 109 -16.89 -15.05 -2.44
C CYS A 109 -18.24 -15.70 -2.09
N ASN A 110 -18.45 -16.91 -2.59
CA ASN A 110 -19.46 -17.82 -2.09
C ASN A 110 -18.80 -18.72 -1.05
N PHE A 111 -19.04 -18.44 0.24
CA PHE A 111 -18.40 -19.13 1.35
C PHE A 111 -18.72 -20.64 1.45
N ASP A 112 -19.87 -21.06 0.93
CA ASP A 112 -20.27 -22.47 0.93
C ASP A 112 -19.39 -23.28 -0.05
N THR A 113 -19.02 -22.66 -1.16
CA THR A 113 -18.23 -23.31 -2.23
C THR A 113 -16.74 -22.97 -2.18
N GLY A 114 -16.36 -21.83 -1.59
CA GLY A 114 -15.01 -21.29 -1.69
C GLY A 114 -14.68 -20.66 -3.05
N HIS A 115 -15.67 -20.40 -3.90
CA HIS A 115 -15.49 -19.82 -5.23
C HIS A 115 -15.90 -18.34 -5.31
N TYR A 116 -15.20 -17.57 -6.13
CA TYR A 116 -15.55 -16.20 -6.44
C TYR A 116 -16.63 -16.11 -7.52
N ALA A 117 -17.68 -15.35 -7.25
CA ALA A 117 -18.72 -15.01 -8.21
C ALA A 117 -18.56 -13.56 -8.68
N ILE A 118 -18.50 -13.34 -9.99
CA ILE A 118 -18.39 -12.01 -10.57
C ILE A 118 -19.63 -11.17 -10.28
N LYS A 119 -19.43 -9.89 -9.94
CA LYS A 119 -20.52 -8.89 -9.85
C LYS A 119 -20.40 -7.79 -10.89
N GLY A 120 -19.20 -7.53 -11.39
CA GLY A 120 -18.96 -6.56 -12.45
C GLY A 120 -17.59 -6.71 -13.06
N GLU A 121 -17.48 -6.27 -14.31
CA GLU A 121 -16.22 -6.16 -15.05
C GLU A 121 -16.21 -4.81 -15.77
N TYR A 122 -15.16 -4.02 -15.55
CA TYR A 122 -15.11 -2.62 -15.96
C TYR A 122 -13.81 -2.33 -16.70
N VAL A 123 -13.91 -1.71 -17.88
CA VAL A 123 -12.73 -1.24 -18.63
C VAL A 123 -12.28 0.10 -18.06
N ILE A 124 -11.56 0.06 -16.95
CA ILE A 124 -11.23 1.24 -16.15
C ILE A 124 -10.37 2.25 -16.90
N SER A 125 -9.53 1.75 -17.81
CA SER A 125 -8.73 2.58 -18.72
C SER A 125 -9.59 3.44 -19.66
N ALA A 126 -10.66 2.86 -20.22
CA ALA A 126 -11.59 3.58 -21.08
C ALA A 126 -12.42 4.60 -20.27
N THR A 127 -12.89 4.24 -19.08
CA THR A 127 -13.61 5.16 -18.19
C THR A 127 -12.75 6.37 -17.80
N ALA A 128 -11.47 6.15 -17.51
CA ALA A 128 -10.52 7.20 -17.15
C ALA A 128 -9.95 7.97 -18.37
N GLY A 129 -10.33 7.60 -19.59
CA GLY A 129 -9.89 8.30 -20.81
C GLY A 129 -8.40 8.12 -21.14
N LEU A 130 -7.83 6.95 -20.86
CA LEU A 130 -6.41 6.69 -21.12
C LEU A 130 -6.13 6.55 -22.62
N GLU A 131 -5.14 7.29 -23.10
CA GLU A 131 -4.66 7.23 -24.49
C GLU A 131 -3.35 6.46 -24.64
N SER A 132 -2.60 6.26 -23.54
CA SER A 132 -1.28 5.62 -23.54
C SER A 132 -1.15 4.62 -22.39
N ILE A 133 -0.87 3.36 -22.74
CA ILE A 133 -0.64 2.26 -21.79
C ILE A 133 0.40 1.34 -22.42
N HIS A 134 1.53 1.12 -21.75
CA HIS A 134 2.55 0.21 -22.26
C HIS A 134 1.98 -1.20 -22.39
N ASN A 135 2.29 -1.87 -23.50
CA ASN A 135 1.91 -3.26 -23.75
C ASN A 135 2.59 -4.30 -22.82
N GLN A 136 3.38 -3.89 -21.84
CA GLN A 136 4.08 -4.74 -20.88
C GLN A 136 4.03 -4.09 -19.49
N THR A 137 3.02 -3.25 -19.24
CA THR A 137 2.89 -2.57 -17.96
C THR A 137 2.85 -3.57 -16.80
N GLY A 138 3.69 -3.33 -15.80
CA GLY A 138 3.41 -3.84 -14.46
C GLY A 138 2.12 -3.22 -13.91
N LEU A 139 1.46 -3.91 -12.99
CA LEU A 139 0.29 -3.41 -12.28
C LEU A 139 0.52 -3.55 -10.78
N ALA A 140 0.14 -2.52 -10.04
CA ALA A 140 0.04 -2.58 -8.58
C ALA A 140 -1.25 -1.86 -8.15
N VAL A 141 -1.79 -2.22 -6.99
CA VAL A 141 -3.04 -1.64 -6.51
C VAL A 141 -3.06 -1.48 -5.00
N GLU A 142 -3.54 -0.33 -4.54
CA GLU A 142 -3.90 -0.09 -3.15
C GLU A 142 -5.40 0.13 -2.99
N LEU A 143 -5.99 -0.50 -1.97
CA LEU A 143 -7.35 -0.22 -1.50
C LEU A 143 -7.26 0.57 -0.20
N LEU A 144 -7.52 1.88 -0.30
CA LEU A 144 -7.34 2.87 0.77
C LEU A 144 -8.57 2.99 1.69
N GLY A 145 -9.53 2.08 1.55
CA GLY A 145 -10.79 2.11 2.27
C GLY A 145 -11.96 2.61 1.43
N ALA A 146 -13.10 2.83 2.07
CA ALA A 146 -14.36 3.06 1.36
C ALA A 146 -14.53 4.48 0.80
N ASP A 147 -13.91 5.46 1.45
CA ASP A 147 -13.96 6.86 1.03
C ASP A 147 -12.89 7.13 -0.05
N ASP A 148 -11.67 6.65 0.18
CA ASP A 148 -10.52 6.90 -0.69
C ASP A 148 -10.39 5.90 -1.85
N GLY A 149 -11.05 4.75 -1.75
CA GLY A 149 -11.22 3.76 -2.82
C GLY A 149 -9.90 3.15 -3.31
N TYR A 150 -9.74 3.03 -4.64
CA TYR A 150 -8.59 2.36 -5.25
C TYR A 150 -7.57 3.35 -5.80
N ARG A 151 -6.29 2.95 -5.76
CA ARG A 151 -5.21 3.51 -6.58
C ARG A 151 -4.57 2.38 -7.37
N VAL A 152 -4.61 2.47 -8.69
CA VAL A 152 -4.01 1.48 -9.60
C VAL A 152 -2.84 2.12 -10.32
N PHE A 153 -1.67 1.53 -10.18
CA PHE A 153 -0.44 2.02 -10.78
C PHE A 153 -0.12 1.22 -12.05
N PHE A 154 0.33 1.92 -13.08
CA PHE A 154 0.63 1.35 -14.40
C PHE A 154 1.70 2.20 -15.12
N HIS A 155 2.17 1.72 -16.26
CA HIS A 155 3.13 2.41 -17.11
C HIS A 155 2.47 2.88 -18.41
N ASP A 156 2.78 4.10 -18.84
CA ASP A 156 2.47 4.56 -20.19
C ASP A 156 3.52 4.07 -21.22
N GLU A 157 3.33 4.37 -22.50
CA GLU A 157 4.28 3.97 -23.57
C GLU A 157 5.67 4.64 -23.42
N ALA A 158 5.78 5.73 -22.67
CA ALA A 158 7.05 6.37 -22.34
C ALA A 158 7.75 5.70 -21.13
N LYS A 159 7.16 4.63 -20.58
CA LYS A 159 7.62 3.92 -19.38
C LYS A 159 7.62 4.82 -18.13
N THR A 160 6.75 5.82 -18.06
CA THR A 160 6.53 6.58 -16.83
C THR A 160 5.44 5.90 -15.99
N VAL A 161 5.59 5.91 -14.67
CA VAL A 161 4.59 5.33 -13.77
C VAL A 161 3.47 6.32 -13.54
N ASN A 162 2.24 5.89 -13.83
CA ASN A 162 1.01 6.66 -13.74
C ASN A 162 0.06 6.04 -12.71
N VAL A 163 -0.87 6.86 -12.20
CA VAL A 163 -1.89 6.41 -11.24
C VAL A 163 -3.31 6.69 -11.74
N LEU A 164 -4.12 5.64 -11.71
CA LEU A 164 -5.58 5.70 -11.78
C LEU A 164 -6.16 5.76 -10.37
N SER A 165 -7.17 6.58 -10.15
CA SER A 165 -7.92 6.63 -8.89
C SER A 165 -9.39 6.34 -9.10
N TYR A 166 -9.98 5.58 -8.18
CA TYR A 166 -11.41 5.38 -8.07
C TYR A 166 -11.90 5.78 -6.69
N THR A 167 -12.97 6.55 -6.65
CA THR A 167 -13.81 6.73 -5.45
C THR A 167 -15.27 6.57 -5.83
N THR A 168 -16.13 6.33 -4.84
CA THR A 168 -17.59 6.28 -5.06
C THR A 168 -18.19 7.61 -5.57
N LYS A 169 -17.43 8.72 -5.47
CA LYS A 169 -17.86 10.06 -5.88
C LYS A 169 -17.37 10.44 -7.28
N THR A 170 -16.21 9.94 -7.70
CA THR A 170 -15.49 10.41 -8.90
C THR A 170 -15.46 9.41 -10.03
N ASP A 171 -15.78 8.14 -9.76
CA ASP A 171 -15.48 7.00 -10.66
C ASP A 171 -13.96 6.95 -10.98
N TRP A 172 -13.57 6.13 -11.97
CA TRP A 172 -12.19 6.00 -12.44
C TRP A 172 -11.71 7.27 -13.16
N GLN A 173 -10.57 7.80 -12.70
CA GLN A 173 -9.92 8.98 -13.26
C GLN A 173 -8.40 8.79 -13.32
N LEU A 174 -7.78 9.36 -14.35
CA LEU A 174 -6.32 9.47 -14.42
C LEU A 174 -5.85 10.64 -13.55
N GLN A 175 -4.98 10.36 -12.57
CA GLN A 175 -4.30 11.40 -11.79
C GLN A 175 -2.99 11.85 -12.45
N GLY A 176 -2.43 11.02 -13.34
CA GLY A 176 -1.23 11.31 -14.11
C GLY A 176 0.02 10.61 -13.57
N PRO A 177 1.21 11.04 -14.03
CA PRO A 177 2.48 10.44 -13.65
C PRO A 177 2.85 10.74 -12.20
N ILE A 178 3.39 9.75 -11.49
CA ILE A 178 3.97 9.92 -10.15
C ILE A 178 5.46 10.32 -10.21
N SER A 179 6.11 10.03 -11.32
CA SER A 179 7.49 10.39 -11.66
C SER A 179 7.56 10.64 -13.17
N GLN A 180 8.25 11.71 -13.58
CA GLN A 180 8.46 12.01 -15.00
C GLN A 180 9.62 11.19 -15.58
N ASP A 181 10.42 10.53 -14.74
CA ASP A 181 11.57 9.75 -15.17
C ASP A 181 11.13 8.35 -15.66
N PRO A 182 11.52 7.93 -16.87
CA PRO A 182 11.22 6.58 -17.36
C PRO A 182 11.86 5.50 -16.50
N VAL A 183 11.12 4.41 -16.27
CA VAL A 183 11.61 3.28 -15.46
C VAL A 183 12.66 2.42 -16.19
N GLY A 184 13.59 1.86 -15.43
CA GLY A 184 14.60 0.90 -15.91
C GLY A 184 14.04 -0.51 -16.16
N GLY A 185 12.84 -0.79 -15.67
CA GLY A 185 12.11 -2.05 -15.89
C GLY A 185 10.66 -1.98 -15.43
N MET A 186 9.84 -2.91 -15.92
CA MET A 186 8.37 -2.83 -15.78
C MET A 186 7.82 -3.46 -14.49
N ALA A 187 8.67 -4.02 -13.62
CA ALA A 187 8.26 -4.53 -12.33
C ALA A 187 7.75 -3.37 -11.46
N LEU A 188 6.60 -3.56 -10.82
CA LEU A 188 5.92 -2.52 -10.08
C LEU A 188 5.25 -3.13 -8.86
N THR A 189 5.38 -2.47 -7.72
CA THR A 189 4.69 -2.84 -6.49
C THR A 189 4.29 -1.59 -5.72
N SER A 190 3.31 -1.73 -4.86
CA SER A 190 2.85 -0.65 -3.99
C SER A 190 2.56 -1.20 -2.60
N VAL A 191 2.57 -0.30 -1.63
CA VAL A 191 2.09 -0.56 -0.28
C VAL A 191 1.56 0.73 0.32
N HIS A 192 0.55 0.66 1.19
CA HIS A 192 0.09 1.81 1.96
C HIS A 192 0.10 1.54 3.46
N SER A 193 0.22 2.63 4.22
CA SER A 193 -0.05 2.67 5.66
C SER A 193 -1.01 3.82 5.96
N GLY A 194 -1.93 3.65 6.91
CA GLY A 194 -2.95 4.67 7.18
C GLY A 194 -3.88 4.92 5.96
N GLN A 195 -4.35 6.15 5.79
CA GLN A 195 -5.35 6.47 4.73
C GLN A 195 -4.72 6.76 3.36
N LEU A 196 -3.71 7.65 3.30
CA LEU A 196 -3.16 8.14 2.03
C LEU A 196 -1.65 7.92 1.89
N ASN A 197 -0.96 7.39 2.90
CA ASN A 197 0.49 7.27 2.88
C ASN A 197 0.92 6.01 2.10
N MET A 198 0.94 6.15 0.79
CA MET A 198 1.32 5.12 -0.18
C MET A 198 2.79 5.22 -0.55
N SER A 199 3.38 4.09 -0.91
CA SER A 199 4.70 4.01 -1.51
C SER A 199 4.63 3.09 -2.71
N VAL A 200 5.19 3.53 -3.83
CA VAL A 200 5.24 2.81 -5.09
C VAL A 200 6.71 2.59 -5.40
N VAL A 201 7.06 1.34 -5.74
CA VAL A 201 8.45 0.93 -5.93
C VAL A 201 8.62 0.29 -7.30
N PHE A 202 9.65 0.73 -8.03
CA PHE A 202 9.96 0.25 -9.37
C PHE A 202 11.47 0.36 -9.66
N PRO A 203 12.02 -0.44 -10.59
CA PRO A 203 13.41 -0.33 -11.01
C PRO A 203 13.69 1.03 -11.66
N LYS A 204 14.70 1.74 -11.18
CA LYS A 204 15.16 2.98 -11.81
C LYS A 204 16.17 2.69 -12.90
N ASP A 205 17.16 1.89 -12.58
CA ASP A 205 18.22 1.46 -13.49
C ASP A 205 18.73 0.06 -13.10
N SER A 206 19.91 -0.34 -13.59
CA SER A 206 20.50 -1.65 -13.32
C SER A 206 21.03 -1.83 -11.89
N GLU A 207 21.10 -0.76 -11.09
CA GLU A 207 21.70 -0.75 -9.76
C GLU A 207 20.79 -0.14 -8.69
N ASN A 208 19.70 0.54 -9.08
CA ASN A 208 18.85 1.31 -8.20
C ASN A 208 17.36 1.03 -8.41
N VAL A 209 16.60 1.15 -7.33
CA VAL A 209 15.13 1.25 -7.36
C VAL A 209 14.69 2.66 -6.94
N GLU A 210 13.59 3.11 -7.49
CA GLU A 210 12.89 4.32 -7.07
C GLU A 210 11.76 3.96 -6.12
N ILE A 211 11.56 4.80 -5.11
CA ILE A 211 10.43 4.78 -4.19
C ILE A 211 9.76 6.15 -4.30
N SER A 212 8.59 6.18 -4.93
CA SER A 212 7.72 7.34 -4.94
C SER A 212 6.73 7.23 -3.80
N ARG A 213 6.69 8.21 -2.89
CA ARG A 213 5.82 8.21 -1.72
C ARG A 213 4.82 9.36 -1.76
N PHE A 214 3.55 9.06 -1.51
CA PHE A 214 2.50 10.07 -1.40
C PHE A 214 2.38 10.57 0.04
N PHE A 215 2.45 11.89 0.23
CA PHE A 215 2.45 12.52 1.54
C PHE A 215 1.10 13.17 1.87
N LYS A 216 0.93 13.58 3.14
CA LYS A 216 -0.28 14.25 3.64
C LYS A 216 -0.57 15.59 2.96
N ASP A 217 0.44 16.21 2.35
CA ASP A 217 0.32 17.44 1.56
C ASP A 217 -0.16 17.18 0.12
N GLU A 218 -0.59 15.95 -0.17
CA GLU A 218 -1.09 15.51 -1.48
C GLU A 218 -0.05 15.58 -2.61
N THR A 219 1.24 15.52 -2.25
CA THR A 219 2.35 15.49 -3.22
C THR A 219 3.07 14.15 -3.22
N TRP A 220 3.59 13.76 -4.38
CA TRP A 220 4.54 12.66 -4.49
C TRP A 220 5.95 13.16 -4.20
N ARG A 221 6.74 12.37 -3.48
CA ARG A 221 8.16 12.65 -3.30
C ARG A 221 8.96 11.45 -3.76
N LEU A 222 10.02 11.71 -4.51
CA LEU A 222 10.85 10.69 -5.12
C LEU A 222 12.09 10.48 -4.26
N ALA A 223 12.44 9.22 -4.05
CA ALA A 223 13.69 8.80 -3.44
C ALA A 223 14.20 7.56 -4.17
N THR A 224 15.50 7.33 -4.11
CA THR A 224 16.13 6.16 -4.74
C THR A 224 17.08 5.48 -3.79
N LEU A 225 17.29 4.19 -4.01
CA LEU A 225 18.24 3.39 -3.24
C LEU A 225 18.90 2.34 -4.17
N PRO A 226 20.12 1.88 -3.84
CA PRO A 226 20.91 2.30 -2.68
C PRO A 226 21.58 3.68 -2.87
N ARG A 227 21.64 4.21 -4.10
CA ARG A 227 22.12 5.57 -4.37
C ARG A 227 20.95 6.58 -4.30
N PRO A 228 21.06 7.67 -3.51
CA PRO A 228 20.00 8.68 -3.41
C PRO A 228 19.96 9.62 -4.62
N LEU A 229 18.87 10.38 -4.75
CA LEU A 229 18.75 11.47 -5.71
C LEU A 229 19.52 12.71 -5.25
N LEU A 230 19.96 13.52 -6.21
CA LEU A 230 20.49 14.85 -5.99
C LEU A 230 19.33 15.83 -5.78
N GLY A 231 19.20 16.35 -4.55
CA GLY A 231 18.14 17.29 -4.19
C GLY A 231 16.77 16.63 -3.97
N ASN A 232 15.72 17.46 -3.92
CA ASN A 232 14.36 17.01 -3.67
C ASN A 232 13.59 16.96 -4.99
N ALA A 233 13.17 15.77 -5.42
CA ALA A 233 12.35 15.58 -6.60
C ALA A 233 10.93 15.12 -6.24
N ASN A 234 9.97 15.47 -7.08
CA ASN A 234 8.54 15.19 -6.94
C ASN A 234 7.91 14.90 -8.32
N GLU A 235 6.60 14.65 -8.37
CA GLU A 235 5.85 14.34 -9.61
C GLU A 235 5.94 15.43 -10.69
N SER A 236 6.24 16.67 -10.31
CA SER A 236 6.36 17.81 -11.23
C SER A 236 7.78 18.07 -11.71
N THR A 237 8.77 17.40 -11.12
CA THR A 237 10.18 17.54 -11.50
C THR A 237 10.38 16.91 -12.88
N VAL A 238 10.91 17.66 -13.83
CA VAL A 238 11.14 17.16 -15.19
C VAL A 238 12.23 16.08 -15.18
N ALA A 239 12.10 15.07 -16.03
CA ALA A 239 12.99 13.90 -16.06
C ALA A 239 14.49 14.26 -16.11
N VAL A 240 14.84 15.30 -16.88
CA VAL A 240 16.23 15.75 -17.03
C VAL A 240 16.84 16.29 -15.74
N ASP A 241 16.04 16.69 -14.75
CA ASP A 241 16.52 17.20 -13.47
C ASP A 241 16.53 16.12 -12.37
N ILE A 242 16.05 14.90 -12.67
CA ILE A 242 16.05 13.78 -11.73
C ILE A 242 17.39 13.03 -11.87
N HIS A 243 18.37 13.45 -11.08
CA HIS A 243 19.71 12.87 -11.11
C HIS A 243 20.02 12.07 -9.85
N LEU A 244 20.75 10.97 -10.00
CA LEU A 244 21.36 10.28 -8.87
C LEU A 244 22.58 11.05 -8.37
N ASP A 245 22.79 11.05 -7.05
CA ASP A 245 24.02 11.62 -6.47
C ASP A 245 25.20 10.65 -6.69
N SER A 246 25.97 10.93 -7.75
CA SER A 246 27.16 10.16 -8.09
C SER A 246 28.35 10.40 -7.14
N THR A 247 28.29 11.44 -6.30
CA THR A 247 29.38 11.78 -5.37
C THR A 247 29.38 10.90 -4.13
N LEU A 248 28.24 10.25 -3.84
CA LEU A 248 28.08 9.39 -2.68
C LEU A 248 28.37 7.93 -3.03
N THR A 249 29.07 7.25 -2.13
CA THR A 249 29.21 5.80 -2.19
C THR A 249 28.04 5.17 -1.43
N PRO A 250 27.21 4.32 -2.06
CA PRO A 250 26.11 3.66 -1.37
C PRO A 250 26.59 2.80 -0.19
N ASN A 251 25.83 2.76 0.90
CA ASN A 251 26.17 1.96 2.09
C ASN A 251 26.03 0.44 1.86
N PHE A 252 25.32 0.05 0.81
CA PHE A 252 25.15 -1.33 0.38
C PHE A 252 24.96 -1.39 -1.14
N THR A 253 25.07 -2.58 -1.70
CA THR A 253 24.70 -2.87 -3.09
C THR A 253 23.54 -3.86 -3.09
N MET A 254 22.75 -3.91 -4.16
CA MET A 254 21.68 -4.89 -4.30
C MET A 254 22.25 -6.17 -4.95
N PRO A 255 22.52 -7.25 -4.18
CA PRO A 255 23.09 -8.48 -4.72
C PRO A 255 22.17 -9.09 -5.78
N ALA A 256 22.76 -9.53 -6.89
CA ALA A 256 22.07 -10.22 -7.99
C ALA A 256 20.83 -9.45 -8.52
N PHE A 257 20.78 -8.13 -8.36
CA PHE A 257 19.71 -7.30 -8.88
C PHE A 257 19.87 -7.11 -10.40
N ALA A 258 18.75 -7.07 -11.10
CA ALA A 258 18.69 -6.73 -12.51
C ALA A 258 17.47 -5.85 -12.72
N SER A 259 17.52 -4.84 -13.59
CA SER A 259 16.37 -3.94 -13.76
C SER A 259 15.15 -4.63 -14.39
N ASN A 260 15.37 -5.70 -15.15
CA ASN A 260 14.34 -6.47 -15.84
C ASN A 260 13.71 -7.58 -14.96
N LEU A 261 13.50 -7.32 -13.67
CA LEU A 261 12.81 -8.25 -12.77
C LEU A 261 11.41 -8.59 -13.30
N THR A 262 10.95 -9.80 -13.03
CA THR A 262 9.56 -10.18 -13.27
C THR A 262 8.62 -9.59 -12.22
N SER A 263 9.08 -9.43 -10.97
CA SER A 263 8.26 -8.96 -9.86
C SER A 263 9.09 -8.21 -8.82
N LEU A 264 8.44 -7.29 -8.12
CA LEU A 264 8.92 -6.63 -6.90
C LEU A 264 7.84 -6.82 -5.82
N GLY A 265 8.26 -6.85 -4.56
CA GLY A 265 7.36 -6.92 -3.42
C GLY A 265 7.64 -5.79 -2.46
N ALA A 266 6.59 -5.28 -1.82
CA ALA A 266 6.71 -4.30 -0.76
C ALA A 266 5.78 -4.67 0.41
N THR A 267 6.24 -4.39 1.62
CA THR A 267 5.43 -4.52 2.84
C THR A 267 5.68 -3.33 3.77
N VAL A 268 4.72 -3.10 4.66
CA VAL A 268 4.84 -2.12 5.75
C VAL A 268 4.26 -2.71 7.02
N ASP A 269 5.00 -2.57 8.12
CA ASP A 269 4.59 -3.05 9.44
C ASP A 269 3.98 -1.93 10.30
N LYS A 270 3.46 -2.26 11.50
CA LYS A 270 2.86 -1.29 12.43
C LYS A 270 3.83 -0.22 12.95
N ALA A 271 5.15 -0.46 12.84
CA ALA A 271 6.19 0.50 13.16
C ALA A 271 6.55 1.38 11.95
N TYR A 272 5.78 1.29 10.86
CA TYR A 272 5.98 1.98 9.60
C TYR A 272 7.30 1.63 8.88
N VAL A 273 7.93 0.50 9.26
CA VAL A 273 9.11 -0.03 8.57
C VAL A 273 8.66 -0.56 7.22
N ARG A 274 9.18 0.04 6.16
CA ARG A 274 8.97 -0.42 4.79
C ARG A 274 10.04 -1.42 4.43
N SER A 275 9.63 -2.56 3.89
CA SER A 275 10.52 -3.56 3.32
C SER A 275 10.25 -3.72 1.83
N ILE A 276 11.31 -3.83 1.04
CA ILE A 276 11.28 -4.12 -0.40
C ILE A 276 11.93 -5.47 -0.60
N PHE A 277 11.31 -6.29 -1.44
CA PHE A 277 11.77 -7.62 -1.77
C PHE A 277 11.99 -7.75 -3.27
N TYR A 278 12.96 -8.57 -3.66
CA TYR A 278 13.14 -8.99 -5.04
C TYR A 278 13.75 -10.40 -5.11
N LEU A 279 13.43 -11.15 -6.16
CA LEU A 279 14.12 -12.38 -6.52
C LEU A 279 15.30 -12.04 -7.44
N GLY A 280 16.51 -12.34 -6.99
CA GLY A 280 17.73 -12.04 -7.73
C GLY A 280 17.97 -13.01 -8.90
N THR A 281 18.95 -12.67 -9.74
CA THR A 281 19.46 -13.56 -10.80
C THR A 281 20.14 -14.82 -10.24
N ASP A 282 20.36 -14.87 -8.93
CA ASP A 282 20.86 -16.01 -8.16
C ASP A 282 19.73 -16.90 -7.61
N ALA A 283 18.48 -16.63 -7.99
CA ALA A 283 17.26 -17.31 -7.51
C ALA A 283 17.04 -17.23 -5.99
N LYS A 284 17.70 -16.28 -5.31
CA LYS A 284 17.45 -15.99 -3.90
C LYS A 284 16.51 -14.81 -3.73
N LEU A 285 15.74 -14.85 -2.65
CA LEU A 285 14.96 -13.70 -2.21
C LEU A 285 15.86 -12.77 -1.40
N HIS A 286 15.87 -11.49 -1.76
CA HIS A 286 16.61 -10.43 -1.09
C HIS A 286 15.63 -9.44 -0.47
N GLN A 287 15.99 -8.85 0.67
CA GLN A 287 15.18 -7.87 1.38
C GLN A 287 16.01 -6.62 1.70
N MET A 288 15.40 -5.46 1.49
CA MET A 288 15.91 -4.16 1.94
C MET A 288 14.86 -3.52 2.82
N SER A 289 15.26 -2.95 3.95
CA SER A 289 14.32 -2.35 4.90
C SER A 289 14.74 -0.96 5.33
N ASN A 290 13.76 -0.08 5.55
CA ASN A 290 13.98 1.24 6.12
C ASN A 290 13.92 1.18 7.65
N ILE A 291 15.09 1.01 8.29
CA ILE A 291 15.23 0.85 9.73
C ILE A 291 16.05 2.01 10.28
N ASP A 292 15.56 2.66 11.34
CA ASP A 292 16.15 3.88 11.91
C ASP A 292 16.33 4.98 10.87
N TRP A 293 15.33 5.15 10.00
CA TRP A 293 15.34 6.11 8.89
C TRP A 293 16.48 5.88 7.88
N GLN A 294 17.02 4.66 7.80
CA GLN A 294 18.05 4.31 6.83
C GLN A 294 17.69 3.02 6.10
N TRP A 295 17.84 3.04 4.78
CA TRP A 295 17.75 1.82 3.99
C TRP A 295 18.95 0.92 4.26
N LYS A 296 18.68 -0.34 4.61
CA LYS A 296 19.69 -1.35 4.90
C LYS A 296 19.35 -2.62 4.11
N LEU A 297 20.37 -3.26 3.56
CA LEU A 297 20.26 -4.63 3.07
C LEU A 297 20.12 -5.57 4.27
N MET A 298 19.09 -6.40 4.27
CA MET A 298 18.89 -7.40 5.31
C MET A 298 19.75 -8.63 5.01
N PRO A 299 20.22 -9.37 6.05
CA PRO A 299 20.96 -10.59 5.84
C PRO A 299 20.15 -11.67 5.10
N ASP A 300 20.83 -12.44 4.25
CA ASP A 300 20.31 -13.69 3.69
C ASP A 300 19.73 -14.56 4.80
N GLN A 301 18.58 -15.18 4.53
CA GLN A 301 17.98 -16.14 5.45
C GLN A 301 18.46 -17.57 5.19
N ASP A 302 18.34 -18.42 6.21
CA ASP A 302 18.56 -19.86 6.07
C ASP A 302 17.60 -20.46 5.03
N ALA A 303 18.06 -21.45 4.28
CA ALA A 303 17.27 -22.07 3.21
C ALA A 303 15.98 -22.76 3.70
N ARG A 304 15.86 -23.06 5.00
CA ARG A 304 14.60 -23.55 5.60
C ARG A 304 13.56 -22.43 5.76
N LEU A 305 14.01 -21.20 5.91
CA LEU A 305 13.15 -20.01 5.99
C LEU A 305 12.85 -19.53 4.58
N TRP A 306 13.88 -19.25 3.77
CA TRP A 306 13.77 -18.76 2.40
C TRP A 306 14.48 -19.72 1.44
N PRO A 307 13.81 -20.78 0.98
CA PRO A 307 14.40 -21.70 0.01
C PRO A 307 14.65 -20.99 -1.33
N ALA A 308 15.62 -21.47 -2.11
CA ALA A 308 15.86 -20.91 -3.44
C ALA A 308 14.64 -21.11 -4.35
N ALA A 309 14.35 -20.12 -5.19
CA ALA A 309 13.28 -20.19 -6.18
C ALA A 309 13.67 -21.11 -7.35
N ASP A 310 12.68 -21.69 -8.02
CA ASP A 310 12.91 -22.53 -9.20
C ASP A 310 13.39 -21.71 -10.42
N VAL A 311 13.00 -20.43 -10.47
CA VAL A 311 13.31 -19.51 -11.57
C VAL A 311 13.99 -18.25 -11.00
N ALA A 312 15.21 -17.99 -11.46
CA ALA A 312 15.93 -16.75 -11.19
C ALA A 312 15.15 -15.54 -11.71
N SER A 313 15.07 -14.47 -10.91
CA SER A 313 14.22 -13.30 -11.20
C SER A 313 12.77 -13.65 -11.57
N GLY A 314 12.27 -14.79 -11.05
CA GLY A 314 10.92 -15.30 -11.30
C GLY A 314 9.83 -14.45 -10.63
N SER A 315 8.58 -14.85 -10.87
CA SER A 315 7.43 -14.19 -10.25
C SER A 315 7.28 -14.61 -8.79
N PHE A 316 6.96 -13.65 -7.94
CA PHE A 316 6.57 -13.87 -6.55
C PHE A 316 5.52 -12.84 -6.16
N ALA A 317 4.82 -13.08 -5.06
CA ALA A 317 3.85 -12.14 -4.52
C ALA A 317 4.09 -11.89 -3.03
N THR A 318 3.70 -10.72 -2.58
CA THR A 318 3.81 -10.28 -1.18
C THR A 318 2.52 -9.66 -0.70
N THR A 319 2.17 -9.86 0.55
CA THR A 319 1.16 -9.06 1.26
C THR A 319 1.56 -8.94 2.71
N SER A 320 1.03 -7.94 3.41
CA SER A 320 1.24 -7.77 4.84
C SER A 320 -0.04 -7.36 5.55
N ASN A 321 -0.08 -7.63 6.85
CA ASN A 321 -1.06 -7.08 7.75
C ASN A 321 -0.38 -5.99 8.60
N PHE A 322 -0.70 -4.74 8.30
CA PHE A 322 -0.11 -3.58 8.98
C PHE A 322 -0.29 -3.68 10.50
N ASP A 323 -1.50 -4.03 10.97
CA ASP A 323 -1.85 -3.99 12.40
C ASP A 323 -1.06 -5.00 13.25
N THR A 324 -0.74 -6.16 12.68
CA THR A 324 -0.07 -7.26 13.39
C THR A 324 1.42 -7.37 13.05
N SER A 325 1.93 -6.57 12.11
CA SER A 325 3.29 -6.68 11.55
C SER A 325 3.58 -8.00 10.83
N GLU A 326 2.54 -8.75 10.48
CA GLU A 326 2.69 -9.98 9.72
C GLU A 326 2.96 -9.70 8.25
N ALA A 327 3.78 -10.54 7.62
CA ALA A 327 4.00 -10.51 6.18
C ALA A 327 4.08 -11.92 5.60
N TRP A 328 3.64 -12.05 4.36
CA TRP A 328 3.67 -13.30 3.63
C TRP A 328 4.26 -13.09 2.25
N ILE A 329 5.04 -14.07 1.80
CA ILE A 329 5.67 -14.08 0.48
C ILE A 329 5.47 -15.46 -0.14
N TRP A 330 5.14 -15.51 -1.43
CA TRP A 330 4.97 -16.76 -2.16
C TRP A 330 5.75 -16.78 -3.47
N TYR A 331 6.36 -17.91 -3.77
CA TYR A 331 7.03 -18.20 -5.05
C TYR A 331 7.16 -19.71 -5.24
N GLN A 332 7.56 -20.14 -6.44
CA GLN A 332 7.83 -21.55 -6.70
C GLN A 332 9.22 -21.96 -6.21
N SER A 333 9.27 -23.06 -5.44
CA SER A 333 10.49 -23.72 -5.02
C SER A 333 10.28 -25.22 -4.99
N ASN A 334 11.22 -25.95 -5.59
CA ASN A 334 11.20 -27.40 -5.74
C ASN A 334 9.90 -27.91 -6.40
N GLY A 335 9.43 -27.21 -7.43
CA GLY A 335 8.23 -27.54 -8.19
C GLY A 335 6.91 -27.28 -7.47
N SER A 336 6.94 -26.67 -6.28
CA SER A 336 5.75 -26.37 -5.48
C SER A 336 5.67 -24.88 -5.14
N LEU A 337 4.46 -24.35 -5.00
CA LEU A 337 4.28 -23.00 -4.45
C LEU A 337 4.56 -23.05 -2.95
N VAL A 338 5.56 -22.29 -2.50
CA VAL A 338 5.93 -22.18 -1.09
C VAL A 338 5.44 -20.86 -0.51
N GLN A 339 5.07 -20.87 0.77
CA GLN A 339 4.75 -19.70 1.58
C GLN A 339 5.87 -19.46 2.58
N LEU A 340 6.37 -18.23 2.58
CA LEU A 340 7.18 -17.66 3.63
C LEU A 340 6.27 -16.80 4.51
N TYR A 341 6.50 -16.82 5.82
CA TYR A 341 5.67 -16.11 6.77
C TYR A 341 6.55 -15.43 7.83
N HIS A 342 6.42 -14.11 7.92
CA HIS A 342 6.96 -13.28 8.99
C HIS A 342 5.86 -13.09 10.03
N ALA A 343 6.04 -13.66 11.21
CA ALA A 343 4.98 -13.69 12.22
C ALA A 343 4.96 -12.44 13.11
N GLU A 344 3.93 -12.34 13.94
CA GLU A 344 3.72 -11.25 14.90
C GLU A 344 4.89 -11.05 15.89
N ASP A 345 5.68 -12.11 16.13
CA ASP A 345 6.87 -12.06 17.00
C ASP A 345 8.11 -11.47 16.32
N GLY A 346 7.98 -11.01 15.07
CA GLY A 346 9.08 -10.41 14.30
C GLY A 346 10.06 -11.42 13.73
N LEU A 347 9.69 -12.71 13.67
CA LEU A 347 10.54 -13.77 13.17
C LEU A 347 9.94 -14.44 11.93
N TRP A 348 10.80 -14.71 10.95
CA TRP A 348 10.48 -15.60 9.84
C TRP A 348 10.29 -17.03 10.34
N LYS A 349 9.21 -17.67 9.89
CA LYS A 349 8.92 -19.08 10.15
C LYS A 349 9.43 -19.94 8.99
N GLN A 350 9.58 -21.24 9.27
CA GLN A 350 9.94 -22.21 8.26
C GLN A 350 8.98 -22.14 7.07
N ALA A 351 9.52 -22.14 5.85
CA ALA A 351 8.71 -22.17 4.64
C ALA A 351 7.84 -23.41 4.60
N VAL A 352 6.59 -23.23 4.16
CA VAL A 352 5.61 -24.31 4.04
C VAL A 352 5.10 -24.38 2.61
N VAL A 353 4.85 -25.60 2.12
CA VAL A 353 4.19 -25.79 0.81
C VAL A 353 2.72 -25.39 0.95
N VAL A 354 2.22 -24.60 0.00
CA VAL A 354 0.81 -24.21 -0.05
C VAL A 354 -0.03 -25.48 -0.28
N PRO A 355 -1.01 -25.78 0.60
CA PRO A 355 -1.79 -27.01 0.50
C PRO A 355 -2.75 -26.97 -0.70
N SER A 356 -2.92 -28.12 -1.35
CA SER A 356 -3.83 -28.27 -2.50
C SER A 356 -5.27 -28.65 -2.13
N PHE A 357 -5.51 -29.00 -0.87
CA PHE A 357 -6.85 -29.32 -0.36
C PHE A 357 -6.95 -29.00 1.13
N ASN A 358 -8.18 -28.77 1.60
CA ASN A 358 -8.43 -28.56 3.02
C ASN A 358 -8.46 -29.91 3.75
N ALA A 359 -7.43 -30.25 4.49
CA ALA A 359 -7.35 -31.52 5.22
C ALA A 359 -8.39 -31.66 6.36
N THR A 360 -9.22 -30.65 6.63
CA THR A 360 -10.24 -30.70 7.70
C THR A 360 -11.62 -31.22 7.28
N LYS A 361 -11.80 -31.77 6.07
CA LYS A 361 -13.05 -32.47 5.70
C LYS A 361 -12.79 -33.77 4.94
N ALA A 362 -12.62 -34.86 5.69
CA ALA A 362 -13.17 -36.21 5.47
C ALA A 362 -12.45 -37.23 6.36
N VAL A 363 -13.01 -37.55 7.53
CA VAL A 363 -12.94 -38.91 8.10
C VAL A 363 -14.29 -39.18 8.76
N GLU A 364 -15.26 -39.66 7.97
CA GLU A 364 -16.34 -40.48 8.50
C GLU A 364 -16.11 -41.93 8.00
N GLU A 365 -16.19 -42.86 8.96
CA GLU A 365 -16.11 -44.33 8.90
C GLU A 365 -14.74 -45.06 8.92
N GLU A 366 -14.21 -45.17 10.16
CA GLU A 366 -13.76 -46.36 10.93
C GLU A 366 -12.71 -47.40 10.41
N PRO A 367 -12.05 -48.21 11.31
CA PRO A 367 -12.27 -48.38 12.75
C PRO A 367 -11.04 -48.22 13.68
N GLN A 368 -11.37 -47.93 14.94
CA GLN A 368 -10.68 -48.18 16.21
C GLN A 368 -9.17 -48.55 16.19
N GLY A 369 -8.37 -47.61 16.68
CA GLY A 369 -7.04 -47.86 17.26
C GLY A 369 -6.83 -46.98 18.48
N THR A 370 -6.90 -47.60 19.66
CA THR A 370 -6.69 -47.00 20.99
C THR A 370 -5.31 -46.34 21.16
N ALA A 371 -5.28 -45.04 21.48
CA ALA A 371 -4.29 -44.44 22.39
C ALA A 371 -4.78 -43.07 22.91
N THR A 372 -4.82 -42.93 24.23
CA THR A 372 -5.23 -41.77 25.06
C THR A 372 -4.12 -40.69 25.15
N PRO A 373 -4.34 -39.50 25.77
CA PRO A 373 -4.03 -38.20 25.16
C PRO A 373 -2.89 -37.43 25.86
N SER A 374 -2.40 -36.34 25.26
CA SER A 374 -1.72 -35.29 26.01
C SER A 374 -2.00 -33.90 25.44
N ALA A 375 -1.97 -32.91 26.33
CA ALA A 375 -2.90 -31.80 26.39
C ALA A 375 -2.54 -30.53 25.58
N SER A 376 -3.62 -29.87 25.15
CA SER A 376 -3.91 -28.43 25.00
C SER A 376 -2.81 -27.41 25.35
N SER A 377 -2.62 -26.44 24.44
CA SER A 377 -2.71 -25.04 24.84
C SER A 377 -3.47 -24.24 23.78
N THR A 378 -4.48 -23.51 24.27
CA THR A 378 -5.44 -22.70 23.52
C THR A 378 -4.97 -21.25 23.55
N ALA A 379 -4.84 -20.61 22.39
CA ALA A 379 -4.74 -19.16 22.30
C ALA A 379 -5.62 -18.68 21.14
N THR A 380 -6.89 -18.48 21.43
CA THR A 380 -7.85 -17.83 20.52
C THR A 380 -7.71 -16.32 20.68
N ALA A 381 -6.81 -15.70 19.91
CA ALA A 381 -6.83 -14.25 19.74
C ALA A 381 -7.98 -13.90 18.79
N LYS A 382 -9.01 -13.22 19.30
CA LYS A 382 -10.10 -12.68 18.49
C LYS A 382 -9.59 -11.44 17.76
N PRO A 383 -9.72 -11.35 16.43
CA PRO A 383 -9.38 -10.11 15.72
C PRO A 383 -10.35 -8.99 16.12
N VAL A 384 -9.79 -7.80 16.29
CA VAL A 384 -10.53 -6.56 16.53
C VAL A 384 -11.17 -6.14 15.20
N VAL A 385 -12.50 -6.24 15.13
CA VAL A 385 -13.29 -5.93 13.93
C VAL A 385 -13.76 -4.48 13.98
N LEU A 386 -13.44 -3.70 12.94
CA LEU A 386 -13.96 -2.35 12.76
C LEU A 386 -15.42 -2.36 12.28
N SER A 387 -16.20 -1.37 12.73
CA SER A 387 -17.65 -1.28 12.55
C SER A 387 -18.09 -0.91 11.13
N THR A 388 -19.15 -1.55 10.68
CA THR A 388 -19.71 -1.65 9.33
C THR A 388 -20.40 -0.40 8.76
N GLY A 389 -20.31 0.76 9.42
CA GLY A 389 -20.95 2.00 8.96
C GLY A 389 -20.28 2.66 7.75
N ALA A 390 -19.02 2.34 7.47
CA ALA A 390 -18.21 3.06 6.48
C ALA A 390 -18.06 2.36 5.12
N LYS A 391 -18.30 1.04 4.97
CA LYS A 391 -17.88 0.27 3.78
C LYS A 391 -19.02 -0.17 2.82
N ALA A 392 -20.24 0.37 2.95
CA ALA A 392 -21.41 -0.08 2.18
C ALA A 392 -21.65 0.63 0.82
N GLY A 393 -20.73 1.48 0.33
CA GLY A 393 -20.97 2.34 -0.85
C GLY A 393 -20.53 1.82 -2.23
N ILE A 394 -19.84 0.68 -2.34
CA ILE A 394 -19.20 0.26 -3.61
C ILE A 394 -20.15 -0.58 -4.51
N GLY A 395 -21.44 -0.67 -4.18
CA GLY A 395 -22.41 -1.49 -4.94
C GLY A 395 -23.69 -0.76 -5.33
N ILE A 396 -23.84 -0.51 -6.63
CA ILE A 396 -25.09 -0.20 -7.37
C ILE A 396 -25.63 1.23 -7.17
N GLY A 397 -25.33 2.12 -8.13
CA GLY A 397 -25.85 3.48 -8.21
C GLY A 397 -26.22 3.91 -9.63
N VAL A 398 -26.98 3.12 -10.38
CA VAL A 398 -27.57 3.57 -11.66
C VAL A 398 -29.09 3.65 -11.51
N SER A 399 -29.61 4.89 -11.39
CA SER A 399 -30.86 5.36 -12.04
C SER A 399 -31.57 6.57 -11.37
N CYS A 400 -30.85 7.57 -10.81
CA CYS A 400 -31.45 8.88 -10.45
C CYS A 400 -30.52 10.11 -10.70
N GLY A 401 -29.36 9.94 -11.35
CA GLY A 401 -28.31 10.98 -11.41
C GLY A 401 -28.47 12.08 -12.48
N VAL A 402 -29.35 11.89 -13.48
CA VAL A 402 -29.38 12.77 -14.66
C VAL A 402 -29.95 14.17 -14.35
N VAL A 403 -30.84 14.31 -13.37
CA VAL A 403 -31.42 15.61 -13.00
C VAL A 403 -30.49 16.40 -12.04
N ALA A 404 -29.72 15.70 -11.21
CA ALA A 404 -28.75 16.33 -10.28
C ALA A 404 -27.47 16.78 -11.00
N LEU A 405 -26.99 16.03 -12.01
CA LEU A 405 -25.80 16.40 -12.79
C LEU A 405 -26.02 17.68 -13.60
N ALA A 406 -27.20 17.87 -14.19
CA ALA A 406 -27.52 19.12 -14.92
C ALA A 406 -27.57 20.34 -13.98
N GLY A 407 -28.14 20.19 -12.77
CA GLY A 407 -28.15 21.25 -11.75
C GLY A 407 -26.77 21.57 -11.19
N GLY A 408 -25.95 20.55 -10.94
CA GLY A 408 -24.58 20.69 -10.45
C GLY A 408 -23.64 21.38 -11.43
N ILE A 409 -23.74 21.03 -12.72
CA ILE A 409 -22.96 21.68 -13.79
C ILE A 409 -23.36 23.16 -13.93
N LEU A 410 -24.65 23.49 -13.87
CA LEU A 410 -25.11 24.87 -13.94
C LEU A 410 -24.65 25.70 -12.73
N LEU A 411 -24.69 25.13 -11.52
CA LEU A 411 -24.20 25.79 -10.31
C LEU A 411 -22.68 26.02 -10.35
N LEU A 412 -21.91 25.04 -10.82
CA LEU A 412 -20.46 25.15 -11.00
C LEU A 412 -20.07 26.24 -12.02
N LEU A 413 -20.80 26.35 -13.13
CA LEU A 413 -20.58 27.40 -14.13
C LEU A 413 -20.92 28.80 -13.59
N LEU A 414 -21.96 28.92 -12.76
CA LEU A 414 -22.31 30.19 -12.10
C LEU A 414 -21.28 30.61 -11.05
N VAL A 415 -20.75 29.67 -10.26
CA VAL A 415 -19.68 29.94 -9.28
C VAL A 415 -18.37 30.32 -10.00
N ARG A 416 -18.02 29.65 -11.10
CA ARG A 416 -16.86 30.02 -11.93
C ARG A 416 -16.98 31.43 -12.51
N ARG A 417 -18.14 31.81 -13.05
CA ARG A 417 -18.36 33.17 -13.57
C ARG A 417 -18.33 34.24 -12.46
N ARG A 418 -18.77 33.93 -11.24
CA ARG A 418 -18.68 34.88 -10.10
C ARG A 418 -17.24 35.05 -9.61
N ARG A 419 -16.44 33.98 -9.60
CA ARG A 419 -15.01 34.05 -9.23
C ARG A 419 -14.19 34.83 -10.26
N GLN A 420 -14.48 34.69 -11.55
CA GLN A 420 -13.82 35.48 -12.60
C GLN A 420 -14.11 36.99 -12.45
N ARG A 421 -15.36 37.38 -12.18
CA ARG A 421 -15.71 38.79 -11.93
C ARG A 421 -15.10 39.35 -10.65
N ALA A 422 -14.95 38.52 -9.60
CA ALA A 422 -14.30 38.92 -8.37
C ALA A 422 -12.78 39.14 -8.55
N ALA A 423 -12.13 38.35 -9.40
CA ALA A 423 -10.72 38.51 -9.75
C ALA A 423 -10.48 39.80 -10.55
N GLU A 424 -11.34 40.12 -11.52
CA GLU A 424 -11.28 41.38 -12.28
C GLU A 424 -11.46 42.62 -11.36
N THR A 425 -12.35 42.54 -10.36
CA THR A 425 -12.50 43.64 -9.38
C THR A 425 -11.32 43.75 -8.41
N ALA A 426 -10.64 42.65 -8.08
CA ALA A 426 -9.46 42.64 -7.22
C ALA A 426 -8.22 43.19 -7.95
N GLU A 427 -8.09 42.91 -9.24
CA GLU A 427 -7.04 43.47 -10.09
C GLU A 427 -7.22 44.97 -10.31
N ALA A 428 -8.46 45.43 -10.52
CA ALA A 428 -8.78 46.86 -10.59
C ALA A 428 -8.54 47.61 -9.26
N ALA A 429 -8.71 46.93 -8.12
CA ALA A 429 -8.39 47.49 -6.80
C ALA A 429 -6.88 47.58 -6.58
N ARG A 430 -6.11 46.56 -6.99
CA ARG A 430 -4.63 46.57 -6.89
C ARG A 430 -3.98 47.61 -7.78
N LEU A 431 -4.52 47.87 -8.97
CA LEU A 431 -4.03 48.94 -9.84
C LEU A 431 -4.25 50.33 -9.23
N LYS A 432 -5.38 50.56 -8.55
CA LYS A 432 -5.63 51.81 -7.80
C LYS A 432 -4.70 51.99 -6.60
N GLU A 433 -4.36 50.91 -5.91
CA GLU A 433 -3.46 50.95 -4.75
C GLU A 433 -2.00 51.19 -5.19
N ALA A 434 -1.58 50.60 -6.31
CA ALA A 434 -0.26 50.87 -6.91
C ALA A 434 -0.12 52.32 -7.41
N GLU A 435 -1.19 52.91 -7.93
CA GLU A 435 -1.22 54.33 -8.35
C GLU A 435 -1.17 55.30 -7.15
N ALA A 436 -1.76 54.91 -6.01
CA ALA A 436 -1.69 55.68 -4.76
C ALA A 436 -0.29 55.65 -4.10
N VAL A 437 0.43 54.52 -4.20
CA VAL A 437 1.80 54.38 -3.68
C VAL A 437 2.81 55.16 -4.54
N ALA A 438 2.57 55.30 -5.84
CA ALA A 438 3.43 56.09 -6.74
C ALA A 438 3.35 57.62 -6.49
N GLN A 439 2.38 58.11 -5.70
CA GLN A 439 2.21 59.54 -5.38
C GLN A 439 2.86 60.00 -4.07
N MET A 440 3.47 59.12 -3.27
CA MET A 440 4.22 59.52 -2.07
C MET A 440 5.72 59.66 -2.37
N GLY A 441 6.18 60.91 -2.54
CA GLY A 441 7.61 61.25 -2.67
C GLY A 441 8.39 61.22 -1.34
N PRO A 442 9.73 61.30 -1.37
CA PRO A 442 10.59 60.99 -0.23
C PRO A 442 10.93 62.22 0.64
N TYR A 443 10.89 62.05 1.97
CA TYR A 443 11.47 62.90 3.02
C TYR A 443 11.97 61.93 4.12
N GLY A 444 13.23 61.88 4.61
CA GLY A 444 14.18 62.91 5.06
C GLY A 444 14.16 62.93 6.61
N GLU A 445 15.06 62.23 7.33
CA GLU A 445 16.38 62.65 7.88
C GLU A 445 16.33 63.24 9.33
N GLY A 446 17.20 62.71 10.24
CA GLY A 446 17.60 63.28 11.56
C GLY A 446 16.86 62.73 12.82
N GLY A 447 17.43 62.46 14.00
CA GLY A 447 18.77 62.60 14.59
C GLY A 447 18.79 62.19 16.10
N VAL A 448 19.97 61.76 16.59
CA VAL A 448 20.65 61.83 17.93
C VAL A 448 19.85 61.84 19.29
N GLY A 449 20.34 61.05 20.28
CA GLY A 449 19.80 60.70 21.65
C GLY A 449 19.76 61.81 22.75
N PRO A 450 20.02 61.61 24.10
CA PRO A 450 20.45 60.42 24.92
C PRO A 450 19.86 60.33 26.40
N TYR A 451 20.44 59.45 27.27
CA TYR A 451 20.36 59.29 28.79
C TYR A 451 19.10 58.63 29.43
N THR A 452 19.07 57.90 30.57
CA THR A 452 19.97 57.13 31.50
C THR A 452 19.09 56.28 32.48
N GLU A 453 19.63 55.20 33.06
CA GLU A 453 19.81 54.93 34.52
C GLU A 453 18.73 54.16 35.34
N PHE A 454 19.26 53.16 36.08
CA PHE A 454 18.84 52.54 37.35
C PHE A 454 17.61 51.61 37.45
N GLY A 455 17.89 50.39 37.95
CA GLY A 455 16.94 49.52 38.66
C GLY A 455 17.57 48.17 39.04
N ASN A 456 17.77 47.93 40.33
CA ASN A 456 18.69 46.95 40.93
C ASN A 456 17.90 45.83 41.69
N LEU A 457 18.42 44.58 41.67
CA LEU A 457 18.27 43.47 42.66
C LEU A 457 16.91 42.72 42.80
N PRO A 458 16.82 41.52 43.41
CA PRO A 458 17.83 40.51 43.84
C PRO A 458 17.48 39.03 43.51
N TRP A 459 18.46 38.14 43.75
CA TRP A 459 18.38 36.67 43.73
C TRP A 459 17.62 36.07 44.93
N GLY A 460 16.94 34.93 44.71
CA GLY A 460 16.40 34.05 45.76
C GLY A 460 16.06 32.65 45.20
N PRO A 461 16.46 31.54 45.87
CA PRO A 461 16.45 30.18 45.31
C PRO A 461 15.33 29.30 45.90
N GLU A 462 14.55 28.59 45.09
CA GLU A 462 13.73 27.47 45.58
C GLU A 462 13.61 26.37 44.52
N THR A 463 14.12 25.19 44.86
CA THR A 463 13.68 23.91 44.29
C THR A 463 12.49 23.39 45.10
N PRO A 464 11.57 22.67 44.47
CA PRO A 464 11.21 21.37 45.05
C PRO A 464 11.02 20.25 44.02
N ASN A 465 11.23 19.04 44.57
CA ASN A 465 11.11 17.71 43.99
C ASN A 465 9.67 17.34 43.53
N GLU A 466 9.64 16.18 42.86
CA GLU A 466 8.51 15.26 42.63
C GLU A 466 7.62 15.60 41.42
N LYS A 467 7.15 14.66 40.58
CA LYS A 467 6.98 13.20 40.72
C LYS A 467 6.81 12.59 39.32
N HIS A 468 7.32 11.38 39.13
CA HIS A 468 7.06 10.54 37.97
C HIS A 468 5.56 10.28 37.75
N GLY A 469 5.10 10.52 36.53
CA GLY A 469 3.89 9.95 35.95
C GLY A 469 4.19 9.67 34.48
N THR A 470 4.25 8.40 34.11
CA THR A 470 4.46 7.93 32.73
C THR A 470 3.27 8.27 31.87
N GLU A 471 3.47 9.18 30.91
CA GLU A 471 2.57 9.40 29.79
C GLU A 471 3.29 8.89 28.53
N ILE A 472 2.65 7.97 27.81
CA ILE A 472 3.13 7.46 26.54
C ILE A 472 2.97 8.61 25.53
N LEU A 473 4.10 9.15 25.11
CA LEU A 473 4.19 10.21 24.12
C LEU A 473 3.81 9.64 22.74
N GLU A 474 2.69 10.12 22.16
CA GLU A 474 2.52 10.16 20.70
C GLU A 474 3.62 11.08 20.15
N ALA A 475 4.64 10.50 19.53
CA ALA A 475 5.64 11.25 18.79
C ALA A 475 5.09 11.54 17.39
N ASP A 476 4.38 12.66 17.22
CA ASP A 476 4.18 13.29 15.91
C ASP A 476 3.75 14.77 16.01
N ALA A 477 4.25 15.49 17.01
CA ALA A 477 4.07 16.92 17.13
C ALA A 477 5.33 17.63 17.65
N VAL A 478 6.35 17.78 16.80
CA VAL A 478 7.23 18.95 16.88
C VAL A 478 7.58 19.41 15.47
N ASP A 479 7.27 20.68 15.24
CA ASP A 479 7.65 21.59 14.16
C ASP A 479 9.16 21.49 13.84
N THR A 480 9.55 20.50 13.05
CA THR A 480 10.93 20.31 12.59
C THR A 480 10.97 20.38 11.07
N THR A 481 11.66 21.40 10.59
CA THR A 481 12.36 21.36 9.30
C THR A 481 13.04 19.98 9.11
N ALA A 482 12.88 19.43 7.90
CA ALA A 482 13.26 18.10 7.43
C ALA A 482 14.38 17.35 8.18
N PRO A 483 14.28 16.01 8.35
CA PRO A 483 15.47 15.17 8.41
C PRO A 483 16.11 15.17 7.02
N GLN A 484 17.14 16.01 6.91
CA GLN A 484 18.10 16.05 5.83
C GLN A 484 18.92 14.75 5.89
N GLU A 485 18.67 13.81 4.99
CA GLU A 485 19.59 12.69 4.80
C GLU A 485 20.83 13.19 4.05
N LEU A 486 21.83 13.68 4.80
CA LEU A 486 23.27 13.58 4.48
C LEU A 486 24.18 14.15 5.58
N ALA A 487 25.30 13.45 5.77
CA ALA A 487 26.35 13.77 6.73
C ALA A 487 27.02 15.13 6.47
N ASN A 488 27.17 15.95 7.53
CA ASN A 488 28.33 16.85 7.63
C ASN A 488 28.68 17.18 9.09
N ARG A 489 29.98 17.12 9.41
CA ARG A 489 30.54 17.57 10.70
C ARG A 489 30.62 19.10 10.72
N GLY A 490 30.10 19.74 11.76
CA GLY A 490 30.33 21.15 12.06
C GLY A 490 29.78 21.52 13.43
N GLU A 491 30.61 22.15 14.26
CA GLU A 491 30.39 22.46 15.68
C GLU A 491 29.42 23.64 15.95
N ARG A 492 28.70 23.54 17.10
CA ARG A 492 28.13 24.60 18.02
C ARG A 492 27.02 25.52 17.44
N TYR A 493 25.99 25.99 18.16
CA TYR A 493 25.83 26.47 19.55
C TYR A 493 24.36 26.29 20.03
N GLU A 494 24.14 26.17 21.35
CA GLU A 494 22.84 26.38 22.03
C GLU A 494 22.41 27.86 22.00
N LEU A 495 21.09 28.14 21.96
CA LEU A 495 20.31 28.79 23.03
C LEU A 495 18.85 29.14 22.59
N VAL A 496 17.88 28.70 23.43
CA VAL A 496 16.73 29.43 24.05
C VAL A 496 15.85 30.33 23.17
N GLY A 497 14.55 30.05 22.96
CA GLY A 497 13.39 30.45 23.80
C GLY A 497 12.79 31.79 23.29
N GLU A 498 11.50 32.14 23.25
CA GLU A 498 10.23 31.67 23.81
C GLU A 498 9.06 32.34 23.03
N GLY A 499 7.82 31.89 23.26
CA GLY A 499 6.58 32.70 23.16
C GLY A 499 5.60 32.23 22.06
N HIS A 500 4.30 32.07 22.26
CA HIS A 500 3.36 32.54 23.29
C HIS A 500 2.19 31.54 23.45
N TRP A 501 1.75 31.35 24.69
CA TRP A 501 0.48 30.74 25.07
C TRP A 501 -0.52 31.83 25.46
N ARG A 502 -1.74 31.77 24.90
CA ARG A 502 -3.07 31.96 25.54
C ARG A 502 -4.06 32.56 24.54
N GLU A 503 -5.12 31.81 24.27
CA GLU A 503 -6.51 32.26 24.50
C GLU A 503 -7.43 31.01 24.43
N MET A 504 -7.82 30.52 25.61
CA MET A 504 -9.01 29.69 25.79
C MET A 504 -10.09 30.62 26.33
N ASP A 505 -11.24 30.70 25.65
CA ASP A 505 -12.50 31.13 26.25
C ASP A 505 -13.43 29.93 26.43
N ALA A 506 -14.10 29.94 27.56
CA ALA A 506 -14.79 28.85 28.21
C ALA A 506 -16.30 29.11 28.16
N THR A 507 -16.98 28.72 27.08
CA THR A 507 -18.44 28.51 27.10
C THR A 507 -18.88 27.46 26.07
N GLY A 508 -18.91 26.20 26.50
CA GLY A 508 -20.02 25.27 26.21
C GLY A 508 -20.32 24.83 24.76
N GLN A 509 -20.28 23.51 24.59
CA GLN A 509 -20.98 22.69 23.59
C GLN A 509 -20.21 22.36 22.30
N ASN A 510 -19.52 21.22 22.32
CA ASN A 510 -19.73 20.21 21.28
C ASN A 510 -19.64 18.80 21.87
N LYS A 511 -20.70 18.02 21.62
CA LYS A 511 -20.91 16.66 22.10
C LYS A 511 -19.96 15.70 21.35
N ALA A 512 -18.86 15.33 21.98
CA ALA A 512 -18.15 14.10 21.68
C ALA A 512 -18.05 13.29 22.97
N ARG A 513 -19.06 12.42 23.21
CA ARG A 513 -19.02 11.50 24.33
C ARG A 513 -18.01 10.40 24.03
N ARG A 514 -17.02 10.32 24.91
CA ARG A 514 -16.22 9.13 25.22
C ARG A 514 -17.11 7.88 25.33
N SER A 515 -16.67 6.77 24.77
CA SER A 515 -17.18 5.43 25.08
C SER A 515 -16.08 4.38 24.82
N ILE A 516 -15.10 4.33 25.70
CA ILE A 516 -14.30 3.13 25.96
C ILE A 516 -14.39 2.89 27.47
N GLY A 517 -14.92 1.73 27.86
CA GLY A 517 -15.15 1.34 29.25
C GLY A 517 -16.63 1.07 29.56
N GLY A 518 -17.16 -0.05 29.07
CA GLY A 518 -18.55 -0.44 29.39
C GLY A 518 -19.00 -1.82 28.89
N TRP A 519 -18.09 -2.72 28.49
CA TRP A 519 -18.45 -4.04 27.93
C TRP A 519 -18.13 -5.25 28.82
N ARG A 520 -17.53 -5.05 30.01
CA ARG A 520 -17.30 -6.14 30.97
C ARG A 520 -18.50 -6.43 31.88
N GLU A 521 -19.41 -5.48 32.08
CA GLU A 521 -20.55 -5.67 33.01
C GLU A 521 -21.82 -6.22 32.33
N ALA A 522 -21.89 -6.21 30.99
CA ALA A 522 -23.05 -6.70 30.24
C ALA A 522 -23.03 -8.22 29.96
N GLN A 523 -21.90 -8.91 30.19
CA GLN A 523 -21.81 -10.37 29.98
C GLN A 523 -22.04 -11.20 31.26
N GLU A 524 -21.92 -10.63 32.46
CA GLU A 524 -22.27 -11.34 33.70
C GLU A 524 -23.78 -11.33 34.00
N ALA A 525 -24.56 -10.40 33.46
CA ALA A 525 -26.01 -10.32 33.68
C ALA A 525 -26.83 -11.27 32.78
N ALA A 526 -26.26 -11.80 31.70
CA ALA A 526 -26.94 -12.72 30.77
C ALA A 526 -26.73 -14.21 31.09
N ALA A 527 -25.88 -14.54 32.07
CA ALA A 527 -25.63 -15.91 32.51
C ALA A 527 -26.45 -16.32 33.76
N LYS A 528 -27.41 -15.50 34.18
CA LYS A 528 -28.30 -15.77 35.35
C LYS A 528 -29.80 -15.54 35.07
N LYS A 529 -30.26 -15.82 33.85
CA LYS A 529 -31.70 -16.03 33.58
C LYS A 529 -31.92 -17.25 32.72
#